data_AF-A0A1Z9C260-F1
#
_entry.id   AF-A0A1Z9C260-F1
#
_cell.length_a   1.000
_cell.length_b   1.000
_cell.length_c   1.000
_cell.angle_alpha   90.00
_cell.angle_beta   90.00
_cell.angle_gamma   90.00
#
_symmetry.space_group_name_H-M   'P 1'
#
loop_
_entity.id
_entity.type
_entity.pdbx_description
1 polymer ?
#
loop_
_entity_poly.entity_id
_entity_poly.type
_entity_poly.pdbx_seq_one_letter_code
_entity_poly.pdbx_strand_id
1 'polypeptide(L)'
;MHGKYLSAQPDGRAEWNREHADYWEYFQVEQRHNGKIALKGAHSMYLSAQLDGSVQINRREAPPGGWEEFTVEDRGNNVVCLKSCHGKYLSAQQNGTAQWNRDHAPRGGWEDIQFVQHGATGQQKPATTTASMPSYVIVAQAGSSEVNGNYEFMPGKHENRHWGTIAGHYQHTQNPEIFIAFQDCGTNHQRPEWNKWMIISKIGVLYAAHTGGKIGVPPREGGWENVEGWGNPGAPGGKHPAPTLYHPPENAAKTQDPAPTVYHPPDATTQTASIDFQIGLSNQARTQG
;
A
#
# COMPACT_ATOMS: atom_id res chain seq x y z
N MET A 1 -4.00 7.42 25.23
CA MET A 1 -2.99 7.29 24.16
C MET A 1 -3.63 6.69 22.91
N HIS A 2 -4.82 7.16 22.56
CA HIS A 2 -5.59 6.66 21.42
C HIS A 2 -5.20 7.46 20.18
N GLY A 3 -5.00 6.81 19.04
CA GLY A 3 -4.67 7.46 17.77
C GLY A 3 -3.24 8.01 17.67
N LYS A 4 -2.38 7.75 18.67
CA LYS A 4 -0.99 8.21 18.66
C LYS A 4 -0.09 7.36 17.80
N TYR A 5 0.98 7.94 17.28
CA TYR A 5 1.92 7.28 16.37
C TYR A 5 3.24 6.89 17.04
N LEU A 6 3.79 5.74 16.62
CA LEU A 6 5.14 5.31 16.94
C LEU A 6 6.15 6.18 16.19
N SER A 7 7.20 6.62 16.88
CA SER A 7 8.21 7.56 16.43
C SER A 7 9.61 6.98 16.64
N ALA A 8 10.40 6.94 15.58
CA ALA A 8 11.80 6.53 15.60
C ALA A 8 12.69 7.70 16.02
N GLN A 9 13.24 7.65 17.23
CA GLN A 9 14.13 8.70 17.72
C GLN A 9 15.56 8.53 17.17
N PRO A 10 16.32 9.63 17.00
CA PRO A 10 17.69 9.57 16.49
C PRO A 10 18.66 8.84 17.42
N ASP A 11 18.36 8.76 18.72
CA ASP A 11 19.11 7.98 19.72
C ASP A 11 18.74 6.48 19.73
N GLY A 12 17.85 6.06 18.85
CA GLY A 12 17.39 4.68 18.71
C GLY A 12 16.27 4.28 19.65
N ARG A 13 15.70 5.20 20.44
CA ARG A 13 14.49 4.93 21.23
C ARG A 13 13.24 4.90 20.35
N ALA A 14 12.24 4.16 20.81
CA ALA A 14 10.90 4.16 20.23
C ALA A 14 9.93 4.87 21.19
N GLU A 15 9.25 5.91 20.70
CA GLU A 15 8.23 6.65 21.45
C GLU A 15 6.88 6.55 20.74
N TRP A 16 5.80 6.26 21.46
CA TRP A 16 4.45 6.10 20.90
C TRP A 16 3.50 7.23 21.31
N ASN A 17 3.98 8.48 21.28
CA ASN A 17 3.32 9.61 21.93
C ASN A 17 2.88 10.73 20.97
N ARG A 18 3.05 10.55 19.65
CA ARG A 18 2.85 11.61 18.65
C ARG A 18 1.40 11.71 18.19
N GLU A 19 0.88 12.92 18.06
CA GLU A 19 -0.51 13.17 17.61
C GLU A 19 -0.67 13.10 16.09
N HIS A 20 0.42 13.32 15.36
CA HIS A 20 0.46 13.33 13.90
C HIS A 20 1.65 12.50 13.43
N ALA A 21 1.50 11.85 12.27
CA ALA A 21 2.60 11.18 11.61
C ALA A 21 3.35 12.18 10.72
N ASP A 22 4.60 12.45 11.07
CA ASP A 22 5.57 13.16 10.24
C ASP A 22 6.80 12.26 10.04
N TYR A 23 7.90 12.81 9.53
CA TYR A 23 9.10 12.09 9.11
C TYR A 23 9.53 10.96 10.05
N TRP A 24 9.48 11.16 11.37
CA TRP A 24 9.96 10.18 12.37
C TRP A 24 8.99 9.05 12.65
N GLU A 25 7.72 9.23 12.31
CA GLU A 25 6.66 8.25 12.52
C GLU A 25 6.50 7.32 11.31
N TYR A 26 7.21 7.61 10.22
CA TYR A 26 7.20 6.79 9.01
C TYR A 26 8.24 5.68 9.06
N PHE A 27 7.76 4.46 8.81
CA PHE A 27 8.55 3.26 8.70
C PHE A 27 8.43 2.67 7.30
N GLN A 28 9.56 2.41 6.66
CA GLN A 28 9.63 1.58 5.46
C GLN A 28 9.39 0.13 5.87
N VAL A 29 8.40 -0.50 5.22
CA VAL A 29 8.10 -1.91 5.44
C VAL A 29 8.89 -2.75 4.45
N GLU A 30 9.71 -3.67 4.95
CA GLU A 30 10.37 -4.65 4.11
C GLU A 30 9.70 -6.01 4.27
N GLN A 31 9.11 -6.52 3.19
CA GLN A 31 8.53 -7.86 3.19
C GLN A 31 9.63 -8.92 3.31
N ARG A 32 9.35 -9.95 4.10
CA ARG A 32 10.22 -11.12 4.31
C ARG A 32 9.43 -12.40 4.01
N HIS A 33 10.14 -13.51 3.96
CA HIS A 33 9.54 -14.82 3.69
C HIS A 33 8.53 -15.19 4.80
N ASN A 34 7.55 -16.03 4.46
CA ASN A 34 6.56 -16.57 5.40
C ASN A 34 5.68 -15.51 6.11
N GLY A 35 5.34 -14.41 5.41
CA GLY A 35 4.44 -13.38 5.95
C GLY A 35 5.03 -12.54 7.06
N LYS A 36 6.36 -12.51 7.17
CA LYS A 36 7.09 -11.65 8.11
C LYS A 36 7.43 -10.32 7.47
N ILE A 37 7.71 -9.32 8.30
CA ILE A 37 8.21 -8.01 7.87
C ILE A 37 9.42 -7.57 8.71
N ALA A 38 10.20 -6.66 8.16
CA ALA A 38 11.08 -5.77 8.92
C ALA A 38 10.60 -4.33 8.78
N LEU A 39 10.85 -3.51 9.79
CA LEU A 39 10.44 -2.10 9.83
C LEU A 39 11.65 -1.20 9.98
N LYS A 40 11.89 -0.34 9.00
CA LYS A 40 13.03 0.59 8.99
C LYS A 40 12.54 2.02 9.19
N GLY A 41 12.97 2.66 10.27
CA GLY A 41 12.55 4.01 10.64
C GLY A 41 13.29 5.11 9.86
N ALA A 42 12.90 6.35 10.11
CA ALA A 42 13.38 7.57 9.44
C ALA A 42 14.91 7.78 9.46
N HIS A 43 15.62 7.16 10.40
CA HIS A 43 17.07 7.25 10.54
C HIS A 43 17.80 6.06 9.89
N SER A 44 17.14 5.34 8.98
CA SER A 44 17.66 4.14 8.32
C SER A 44 18.05 3.01 9.27
N MET A 45 17.47 3.00 10.48
CA MET A 45 17.67 1.96 11.49
C MET A 45 16.43 1.08 11.59
N TYR A 46 16.62 -0.22 11.76
CA TYR A 46 15.56 -1.20 11.94
C TYR A 46 15.07 -1.25 13.38
N LEU A 47 13.76 -1.37 13.51
CA LEU A 47 13.07 -1.70 14.75
C LEU A 47 13.43 -3.14 15.14
N SER A 48 13.68 -3.35 16.43
CA SER A 48 14.11 -4.63 16.99
C SER A 48 13.39 -4.91 18.32
N ALA A 49 13.04 -6.18 18.52
CA ALA A 49 12.49 -6.68 19.76
C ALA A 49 13.61 -7.17 20.68
N GLN A 50 13.82 -6.51 21.81
CA GLN A 50 14.77 -6.99 22.80
C GLN A 50 14.14 -8.08 23.66
N LEU A 51 14.98 -8.96 24.22
CA LEU A 51 14.55 -10.06 25.08
C LEU A 51 13.83 -9.58 26.35
N ASP A 52 14.20 -8.41 26.87
CA ASP A 52 13.58 -7.77 28.04
C ASP A 52 12.22 -7.11 27.74
N GLY A 53 11.75 -7.22 26.49
CA GLY A 53 10.50 -6.62 26.02
C GLY A 53 10.63 -5.15 25.60
N SER A 54 11.81 -4.56 25.65
CA SER A 54 12.02 -3.19 25.14
C SER A 54 12.04 -3.14 23.61
N VAL A 55 11.64 -1.99 23.05
CA VAL A 55 11.68 -1.70 21.61
C VAL A 55 12.86 -0.77 21.34
N GLN A 56 13.74 -1.15 20.43
CA GLN A 56 14.86 -0.31 19.97
C GLN A 56 14.86 -0.17 18.45
N ILE A 57 15.20 1.00 17.94
CA ILE A 57 15.28 1.32 16.50
C ILE A 57 16.71 1.76 16.19
N ASN A 58 17.68 0.85 16.35
CA ASN A 58 19.12 1.16 16.30
C ASN A 58 19.95 0.15 15.51
N ARG A 59 19.30 -0.74 14.77
CA ARG A 59 19.97 -1.83 14.03
C ARG A 59 20.19 -1.40 12.59
N ARG A 60 21.39 -1.63 12.05
CA ARG A 60 21.74 -1.26 10.67
C ARG A 60 21.27 -2.28 9.63
N GLU A 61 21.02 -3.50 10.08
CA GLU A 61 20.63 -4.65 9.25
C GLU A 61 19.54 -5.45 9.97
N ALA A 62 18.75 -6.21 9.20
CA ALA A 62 17.68 -7.06 9.68
C ALA A 62 17.85 -8.48 9.09
N PRO A 63 18.77 -9.29 9.65
CA PRO A 63 19.05 -10.63 9.13
C PRO A 63 17.85 -11.57 9.31
N PRO A 64 17.69 -12.60 8.45
CA PRO A 64 16.62 -13.59 8.59
C PRO A 64 16.63 -14.27 9.96
N GLY A 65 15.48 -14.31 10.63
CA GLY A 65 15.36 -14.84 11.99
C GLY A 65 15.94 -13.94 13.09
N GLY A 66 16.39 -12.73 12.75
CA GLY A 66 16.89 -11.73 13.69
C GLY A 66 15.80 -11.14 14.59
N TRP A 67 16.20 -10.16 15.40
CA TRP A 67 15.28 -9.48 16.33
C TRP A 67 14.42 -8.42 15.62
N GLU A 68 14.72 -8.17 14.35
CA GLU A 68 14.12 -7.17 13.48
C GLU A 68 13.01 -7.75 12.58
N GLU A 69 12.74 -9.06 12.68
CA GLU A 69 11.66 -9.72 11.95
C GLU A 69 10.42 -9.95 12.81
N PHE A 70 9.26 -9.54 12.27
CA PHE A 70 7.98 -9.61 12.96
C PHE A 70 6.97 -10.37 12.12
N THR A 71 6.20 -11.26 12.76
CA THR A 71 5.05 -11.90 12.12
C THR A 71 3.89 -10.92 12.13
N VAL A 72 3.25 -10.74 10.97
CA VAL A 72 2.05 -9.91 10.84
C VAL A 72 0.81 -10.78 10.98
N GLU A 73 -0.01 -10.48 11.97
CA GLU A 73 -1.33 -11.08 12.12
C GLU A 73 -2.40 -10.05 11.72
N ASP A 74 -2.95 -10.21 10.51
CA ASP A 74 -3.98 -9.33 9.99
C ASP A 74 -5.32 -9.51 10.72
N ARG A 75 -5.96 -8.39 11.08
CA ARG A 75 -7.28 -8.34 11.74
C ARG A 75 -8.36 -7.73 10.84
N GLY A 76 -7.99 -7.32 9.63
CA GLY A 76 -8.81 -6.53 8.72
C GLY A 76 -8.84 -5.05 9.08
N ASN A 77 -9.42 -4.23 8.21
CA ASN A 77 -9.57 -2.78 8.40
C ASN A 77 -8.25 -2.01 8.67
N ASN A 78 -7.15 -2.44 8.03
CA ASN A 78 -5.79 -1.92 8.24
C ASN A 78 -5.26 -2.07 9.68
N VAL A 79 -5.88 -2.95 10.48
CA VAL A 79 -5.43 -3.27 11.83
C VAL A 79 -4.68 -4.59 11.79
N VAL A 80 -3.49 -4.59 12.37
CA VAL A 80 -2.62 -5.75 12.50
C VAL A 80 -2.15 -5.91 13.94
N CYS A 81 -1.69 -7.11 14.26
CA CYS A 81 -0.77 -7.32 15.37
C CYS A 81 0.59 -7.72 14.85
N LEU A 82 1.63 -7.20 15.50
CA LEU A 82 3.01 -7.58 15.24
C LEU A 82 3.48 -8.49 16.36
N LYS A 83 4.01 -9.65 16.01
CA LYS A 83 4.58 -10.61 16.96
C LYS A 83 6.08 -10.77 16.73
N SER A 84 6.87 -10.63 17.79
CA SER A 84 8.33 -10.76 17.73
C SER A 84 8.78 -12.22 17.64
N CYS A 85 10.06 -12.41 17.34
CA CYS A 85 10.73 -13.70 17.41
C CYS A 85 10.76 -14.31 18.84
N HIS A 86 10.49 -13.51 19.87
CA HIS A 86 10.33 -13.95 21.26
C HIS A 86 8.89 -14.35 21.61
N GLY A 87 7.99 -14.36 20.63
CA GLY A 87 6.59 -14.75 20.82
C GLY A 87 5.72 -13.71 21.51
N LYS A 88 6.22 -12.50 21.73
CA LYS A 88 5.48 -11.41 22.37
C LYS A 88 4.90 -10.46 21.33
N TYR A 89 3.75 -9.86 21.62
CA TYR A 89 3.12 -8.85 20.78
C TYR A 89 3.59 -7.44 21.12
N LEU A 90 3.76 -6.61 20.08
CA LEU A 90 4.06 -5.19 20.24
C LEU A 90 2.82 -4.47 20.79
N SER A 91 3.01 -3.65 21.81
CA SER A 91 1.94 -2.87 22.40
C SER A 91 2.36 -1.44 22.76
N ALA A 92 1.44 -0.53 22.52
CA ALA A 92 1.46 0.84 23.01
C ALA A 92 1.19 0.86 24.54
N GLN A 93 1.95 1.63 25.33
CA GLN A 93 1.78 1.72 26.79
C GLN A 93 1.22 3.08 27.20
N GLN A 94 0.34 3.16 28.19
CA GLN A 94 -0.25 4.44 28.62
C GLN A 94 0.74 5.62 28.83
N ASN A 95 1.97 5.34 29.24
CA ASN A 95 3.03 6.33 29.47
C ASN A 95 3.75 6.87 28.22
N GLY A 96 3.36 6.49 27.01
CA GLY A 96 4.02 6.95 25.78
C GLY A 96 5.06 6.00 25.22
N THR A 97 5.29 4.83 25.83
CA THR A 97 6.32 3.88 25.38
C THR A 97 5.74 2.75 24.51
N ALA A 98 6.60 2.07 23.77
CA ALA A 98 6.29 0.85 23.03
C ALA A 98 7.00 -0.35 23.68
N GLN A 99 6.34 -1.51 23.79
CA GLN A 99 6.92 -2.72 24.41
C GLN A 99 6.46 -4.01 23.72
N TRP A 100 7.34 -5.00 23.68
CA TRP A 100 7.08 -6.39 23.28
C TRP A 100 6.78 -7.25 24.52
N ASN A 101 5.70 -6.97 25.24
CA ASN A 101 5.46 -7.50 26.59
C ASN A 101 4.14 -8.29 26.75
N ARG A 102 3.47 -8.66 25.64
CA ARG A 102 2.15 -9.29 25.67
C ARG A 102 2.20 -10.71 25.11
N ASP A 103 1.66 -11.66 25.86
CA ASP A 103 1.51 -13.06 25.40
C ASP A 103 0.31 -13.26 24.46
N HIS A 104 -0.68 -12.38 24.58
CA HIS A 104 -1.90 -12.40 23.80
C HIS A 104 -2.25 -10.99 23.33
N ALA A 105 -2.92 -10.90 22.20
CA ALA A 105 -3.41 -9.64 21.63
C ALA A 105 -4.93 -9.71 21.49
N PRO A 106 -5.75 -9.36 22.50
CA PRO A 106 -7.20 -9.30 22.34
C PRO A 106 -7.59 -8.20 21.33
N ARG A 107 -8.71 -8.37 20.61
CA ARG A 107 -9.22 -7.33 19.70
C ARG A 107 -9.62 -6.07 20.48
N GLY A 108 -9.26 -4.91 19.96
CA GLY A 108 -9.41 -3.61 20.62
C GLY A 108 -8.37 -3.32 21.70
N GLY A 109 -7.37 -4.19 21.84
CA GLY A 109 -6.29 -4.08 22.83
C GLY A 109 -5.19 -3.09 22.42
N TRP A 110 -4.18 -2.99 23.28
CA TRP A 110 -3.00 -2.13 23.06
C TRP A 110 -2.07 -2.66 21.96
N GLU A 111 -2.37 -3.86 21.47
CA GLU A 111 -1.66 -4.59 20.44
C GLU A 111 -2.26 -4.38 19.04
N ASP A 112 -3.44 -3.75 18.94
CA ASP A 112 -4.06 -3.40 17.66
C ASP A 112 -3.35 -2.18 17.07
N ILE A 113 -2.58 -2.42 16.01
CA ILE A 113 -1.76 -1.42 15.32
C ILE A 113 -2.39 -1.14 13.97
N GLN A 114 -2.71 0.12 13.73
CA GLN A 114 -3.17 0.60 12.44
C GLN A 114 -1.98 1.06 11.60
N PHE A 115 -1.86 0.50 10.40
CA PHE A 115 -0.94 1.01 9.39
C PHE A 115 -1.60 2.19 8.67
N VAL A 116 -1.01 3.38 8.78
CA VAL A 116 -1.51 4.62 8.19
C VAL A 116 -0.56 5.05 7.07
N GLN A 117 -1.04 5.10 5.83
CA GLN A 117 -0.18 5.49 4.70
C GLN A 117 0.11 7.00 4.69
N HIS A 118 1.32 7.37 4.28
CA HIS A 118 1.76 8.75 4.06
C HIS A 118 0.83 9.46 3.06
N GLY A 119 0.23 10.59 3.45
CA GLY A 119 -0.70 11.39 2.64
C GLY A 119 -2.08 11.66 3.26
N ALA A 120 -2.36 11.13 4.46
CA ALA A 120 -3.63 11.36 5.17
C ALA A 120 -3.51 12.47 6.24
N THR A 121 -3.32 13.73 5.84
CA THR A 121 -3.54 14.89 6.73
C THR A 121 -4.61 15.81 6.15
N GLY A 122 -5.83 15.64 6.67
CA GLY A 122 -6.97 16.53 6.50
C GLY A 122 -8.07 16.09 7.47
N GLN A 123 -8.55 16.99 8.31
CA GLN A 123 -9.29 16.69 9.53
C GLN A 123 -10.65 15.97 9.37
N GLN A 124 -10.87 15.05 10.32
CA GLN A 124 -12.12 14.52 10.92
C GLN A 124 -12.97 13.42 10.22
N LYS A 125 -13.15 12.32 10.99
CA LYS A 125 -14.15 11.21 10.92
C LYS A 125 -15.60 11.73 10.69
N PRO A 126 -16.57 10.92 10.19
CA PRO A 126 -16.65 9.46 10.26
C PRO A 126 -16.99 8.71 8.95
N ALA A 127 -16.74 7.38 8.99
CA ALA A 127 -17.20 6.35 8.04
C ALA A 127 -16.87 6.59 6.56
N THR A 128 -15.63 6.28 6.16
CA THR A 128 -15.34 5.95 4.76
C THR A 128 -14.70 4.59 4.76
N THR A 129 -15.42 3.60 4.22
CA THR A 129 -14.90 2.29 3.86
C THR A 129 -13.61 2.49 3.06
N THR A 130 -12.45 2.33 3.70
CA THR A 130 -11.16 2.28 2.99
C THR A 130 -11.14 0.94 2.27
N ALA A 131 -11.69 0.91 1.06
CA ALA A 131 -11.66 -0.26 0.21
C ALA A 131 -10.19 -0.66 -0.01
N SER A 132 -9.88 -1.92 0.30
CA SER A 132 -8.60 -2.55 -0.06
C SER A 132 -8.38 -2.41 -1.57
N MET A 133 -7.12 -2.29 -2.00
CA MET A 133 -6.78 -2.37 -3.42
C MET A 133 -7.12 -3.80 -3.90
N PRO A 134 -8.08 -3.98 -4.83
CA PRO A 134 -8.43 -5.32 -5.29
C PRO A 134 -7.23 -5.95 -6.00
N SER A 135 -7.06 -7.26 -5.86
CA SER A 135 -6.00 -7.99 -6.56
C SER A 135 -6.19 -8.02 -8.08
N TYR A 136 -7.41 -7.77 -8.55
CA TYR A 136 -7.74 -7.66 -9.97
C TYR A 136 -8.93 -6.74 -10.21
N VAL A 137 -8.99 -6.16 -11.41
CA VAL A 137 -10.11 -5.33 -11.89
C VAL A 137 -10.50 -5.73 -13.30
N ILE A 138 -11.73 -5.41 -13.69
CA ILE A 138 -12.25 -5.66 -15.03
C ILE A 138 -12.55 -4.33 -15.69
N VAL A 139 -12.04 -4.13 -16.90
CA VAL A 139 -12.39 -3.00 -17.75
C VAL A 139 -13.28 -3.50 -18.89
N ALA A 140 -14.42 -2.86 -19.09
CA ALA A 140 -15.34 -3.20 -20.17
C ALA A 140 -15.91 -1.95 -20.85
N GLN A 141 -16.60 -2.17 -21.97
CA GLN A 141 -17.31 -1.12 -22.73
C GLN A 141 -16.40 -0.02 -23.29
N ALA A 142 -15.08 -0.21 -23.33
CA ALA A 142 -14.18 0.72 -23.99
C ALA A 142 -14.35 0.65 -25.51
N GLY A 143 -14.42 1.81 -26.18
CA GLY A 143 -14.35 1.90 -27.64
C GLY A 143 -13.00 1.47 -28.22
N SER A 144 -11.92 1.67 -27.46
CA SER A 144 -10.64 1.00 -27.72
C SER A 144 -10.74 -0.44 -27.23
N SER A 145 -11.15 -1.34 -28.11
CA SER A 145 -11.49 -2.73 -27.77
C SER A 145 -10.37 -3.46 -27.01
N GLU A 146 -9.13 -3.15 -27.32
CA GLU A 146 -7.90 -3.72 -26.74
C GLU A 146 -7.70 -3.40 -25.25
N VAL A 147 -8.42 -2.41 -24.72
CA VAL A 147 -8.42 -2.04 -23.29
C VAL A 147 -9.41 -2.89 -22.49
N ASN A 148 -10.36 -3.57 -23.13
CA ASN A 148 -11.31 -4.40 -22.40
C ASN A 148 -10.65 -5.72 -21.97
N GLY A 149 -10.82 -6.08 -20.70
CA GLY A 149 -10.29 -7.33 -20.18
C GLY A 149 -10.02 -7.30 -18.69
N ASN A 150 -9.35 -8.35 -18.23
CA ASN A 150 -8.94 -8.51 -16.85
C ASN A 150 -7.57 -7.90 -16.62
N TYR A 151 -7.41 -7.19 -15.52
CA TYR A 151 -6.14 -6.64 -15.10
C TYR A 151 -5.78 -7.12 -13.70
N GLU A 152 -4.52 -7.51 -13.50
CA GLU A 152 -4.01 -8.02 -12.22
C GLU A 152 -3.09 -6.99 -11.56
N PHE A 153 -3.20 -6.82 -10.25
CA PHE A 153 -2.38 -5.87 -9.51
C PHE A 153 -0.93 -6.35 -9.40
N MET A 154 -0.01 -5.48 -9.82
CA MET A 154 1.43 -5.67 -9.77
C MET A 154 2.02 -4.58 -8.86
N PRO A 155 2.67 -4.94 -7.74
CA PRO A 155 3.16 -3.97 -6.75
C PRO A 155 4.34 -3.12 -7.26
N GLY A 156 5.03 -3.57 -8.31
CA GLY A 156 6.17 -2.88 -8.90
C GLY A 156 5.80 -1.67 -9.76
N LYS A 157 6.83 -0.97 -10.24
CA LYS A 157 6.70 0.02 -11.31
C LYS A 157 6.60 -0.70 -12.66
N HIS A 158 5.75 -0.23 -13.56
CA HIS A 158 5.74 -0.70 -14.95
C HIS A 158 6.94 -0.10 -15.72
N GLU A 159 7.56 -0.88 -16.60
CA GLU A 159 8.76 -0.46 -17.38
C GLU A 159 8.42 0.69 -18.34
N ASN A 160 7.25 0.62 -18.98
CA ASN A 160 6.76 1.65 -19.90
C ASN A 160 6.00 2.79 -19.18
N ARG A 161 6.33 3.09 -17.92
CA ARG A 161 5.61 4.15 -17.20
C ARG A 161 5.88 5.53 -17.80
N HIS A 162 4.82 6.29 -18.00
CA HIS A 162 4.89 7.70 -18.39
C HIS A 162 4.28 8.58 -17.28
N TRP A 163 4.45 9.90 -17.36
CA TRP A 163 3.76 10.87 -16.48
C TRP A 163 4.06 10.78 -14.98
N GLY A 164 5.19 10.21 -14.58
CA GLY A 164 5.59 10.19 -13.16
C GLY A 164 4.70 9.32 -12.27
N THR A 165 4.10 8.26 -12.83
CA THR A 165 3.28 7.33 -12.06
C THR A 165 4.10 6.65 -10.97
N ILE A 166 3.45 6.37 -9.84
CA ILE A 166 4.07 5.70 -8.69
C ILE A 166 4.09 4.19 -8.87
N ALA A 167 4.74 3.47 -7.95
CA ALA A 167 4.72 1.99 -7.93
C ALA A 167 3.32 1.47 -7.61
N GLY A 168 2.98 0.29 -8.13
CA GLY A 168 1.62 -0.25 -8.10
C GLY A 168 0.88 0.07 -9.39
N HIS A 169 0.63 -0.95 -10.20
CA HIS A 169 -0.15 -0.85 -11.43
C HIS A 169 -1.00 -2.10 -11.63
N TYR A 170 -2.05 -2.00 -12.44
CA TYR A 170 -2.79 -3.18 -12.88
C TYR A 170 -2.35 -3.53 -14.30
N GLN A 171 -1.86 -4.73 -14.50
CA GLN A 171 -1.37 -5.22 -15.79
C GLN A 171 -2.48 -5.95 -16.54
N HIS A 172 -2.75 -5.61 -17.81
CA HIS A 172 -3.69 -6.37 -18.62
C HIS A 172 -3.18 -7.79 -18.87
N THR A 173 -3.98 -8.79 -18.50
CA THR A 173 -3.59 -10.21 -18.45
C THR A 173 -3.29 -10.83 -19.82
N GLN A 174 -3.83 -10.28 -20.89
CA GLN A 174 -3.62 -10.77 -22.27
C GLN A 174 -2.82 -9.83 -23.16
N ASN A 175 -2.43 -8.65 -22.65
CA ASN A 175 -1.73 -7.63 -23.42
C ASN A 175 -0.85 -6.78 -22.51
N PRO A 176 0.41 -7.18 -22.26
CA PRO A 176 1.27 -6.50 -21.30
C PRO A 176 1.64 -5.05 -21.71
N GLU A 177 1.41 -4.65 -22.96
CA GLU A 177 1.61 -3.25 -23.38
C GLU A 177 0.54 -2.29 -22.80
N ILE A 178 -0.53 -2.82 -22.22
CA ILE A 178 -1.65 -2.05 -21.65
C ILE A 178 -1.70 -2.27 -20.14
N PHE A 179 -1.73 -1.16 -19.40
CA PHE A 179 -1.74 -1.19 -17.94
C PHE A 179 -2.48 0.02 -17.37
N ILE A 180 -2.88 -0.10 -16.11
CA ILE A 180 -3.53 0.96 -15.33
C ILE A 180 -2.54 1.42 -14.27
N ALA A 181 -2.14 2.69 -14.28
CA ALA A 181 -1.20 3.24 -13.30
C ALA A 181 -1.71 4.53 -12.69
N PHE A 182 -1.26 4.81 -11.46
CA PHE A 182 -1.67 5.97 -10.70
C PHE A 182 -0.67 7.11 -10.83
N GLN A 183 -1.17 8.32 -11.10
CA GLN A 183 -0.39 9.54 -11.04
C GLN A 183 -0.67 10.31 -9.76
N ASP A 184 0.37 10.51 -8.95
CA ASP A 184 0.39 11.50 -7.87
C ASP A 184 0.77 12.88 -8.42
N CYS A 185 -0.23 13.73 -8.60
CA CYS A 185 -0.06 15.12 -9.00
C CYS A 185 0.19 16.06 -7.82
N GLY A 186 -0.02 15.62 -6.59
CA GLY A 186 0.38 16.38 -5.39
C GLY A 186 1.90 16.54 -5.35
N THR A 187 2.62 15.43 -5.47
CA THR A 187 4.09 15.43 -5.46
C THR A 187 4.69 16.04 -6.73
N ASN A 188 4.13 15.71 -7.90
CA ASN A 188 4.72 16.11 -9.18
C ASN A 188 4.30 17.51 -9.65
N HIS A 189 3.12 17.99 -9.23
CA HIS A 189 2.52 19.23 -9.73
C HIS A 189 1.96 20.16 -8.65
N GLN A 190 2.06 19.80 -7.36
CA GLN A 190 1.43 20.55 -6.25
C GLN A 190 -0.08 20.71 -6.42
N ARG A 191 -0.70 19.74 -7.11
CA ARG A 191 -2.13 19.69 -7.46
C ARG A 191 -2.70 18.34 -7.06
N PRO A 192 -2.81 18.01 -5.76
CA PRO A 192 -3.33 16.73 -5.31
C PRO A 192 -4.74 16.46 -5.86
N GLU A 193 -5.55 17.49 -6.06
CA GLU A 193 -6.88 17.39 -6.68
C GLU A 193 -6.86 16.75 -8.09
N TRP A 194 -5.70 16.72 -8.76
CA TRP A 194 -5.50 16.08 -10.06
C TRP A 194 -5.08 14.61 -10.00
N ASN A 195 -4.98 14.03 -8.80
CA ASN A 195 -4.66 12.62 -8.60
C ASN A 195 -5.63 11.71 -9.34
N LYS A 196 -5.10 10.73 -10.08
CA LYS A 196 -5.89 9.93 -11.02
C LYS A 196 -5.26 8.60 -11.35
N TRP A 197 -6.12 7.64 -11.64
CA TRP A 197 -5.74 6.42 -12.35
C TRP A 197 -5.84 6.65 -13.85
N MET A 198 -4.95 6.02 -14.61
CA MET A 198 -4.86 6.18 -16.06
C MET A 198 -4.70 4.83 -16.73
N ILE A 199 -5.44 4.60 -17.81
CA ILE A 199 -5.19 3.49 -18.73
C ILE A 199 -4.15 3.95 -19.75
N ILE A 200 -3.01 3.27 -19.77
CA ILE A 200 -1.86 3.59 -20.60
C ILE A 200 -1.65 2.45 -21.60
N SER A 201 -1.33 2.82 -22.83
CA SER A 201 -0.89 1.93 -23.89
C SER A 201 0.42 2.44 -24.48
N LYS A 202 0.99 1.71 -25.45
CA LYS A 202 2.18 2.14 -26.19
C LYS A 202 2.06 3.50 -26.89
N ILE A 203 0.84 3.96 -27.20
CA ILE A 203 0.62 5.26 -27.86
C ILE A 203 0.40 6.40 -26.86
N GLY A 204 0.33 6.11 -25.56
CA GLY A 204 0.12 7.11 -24.50
C GLY A 204 -1.08 6.81 -23.61
N VAL A 205 -1.51 7.82 -22.86
CA VAL A 205 -2.69 7.75 -21.98
C VAL A 205 -3.97 7.79 -22.83
N LEU A 206 -4.86 6.83 -22.59
CA LEU A 206 -6.11 6.68 -23.35
C LEU A 206 -7.34 7.16 -22.54
N TYR A 207 -7.38 6.81 -21.26
CA TYR A 207 -8.50 7.09 -20.38
C TYR A 207 -8.01 7.40 -18.97
N ALA A 208 -8.79 8.15 -18.20
CA ALA A 208 -8.47 8.47 -16.82
C ALA A 208 -9.69 8.42 -15.90
N ALA A 209 -9.43 8.31 -14.61
CA ALA A 209 -10.41 8.55 -13.57
C ALA A 209 -9.76 9.28 -12.40
N HIS A 210 -10.23 10.50 -12.13
CA HIS A 210 -9.83 11.27 -10.97
C HIS A 210 -10.30 10.63 -9.66
N THR A 211 -9.46 10.75 -8.65
CA THR A 211 -9.71 10.26 -7.28
C THR A 211 -10.15 11.34 -6.32
N GLY A 212 -10.22 12.60 -6.79
CA GLY A 212 -10.59 13.77 -6.00
C GLY A 212 -9.58 14.05 -4.87
N GLY A 213 -8.28 13.95 -5.16
CA GLY A 213 -7.24 14.18 -4.15
C GLY A 213 -6.61 12.92 -3.57
N LYS A 214 -7.31 11.79 -3.64
CA LYS A 214 -6.97 10.60 -2.85
C LYS A 214 -5.83 9.79 -3.46
N ILE A 215 -4.90 9.35 -2.63
CA ILE A 215 -3.83 8.39 -2.99
C ILE A 215 -4.13 7.07 -2.29
N GLY A 216 -3.67 5.94 -2.85
CA GLY A 216 -3.84 4.62 -2.23
C GLY A 216 -5.28 4.09 -2.25
N VAL A 217 -6.15 4.70 -3.05
CA VAL A 217 -7.52 4.21 -3.30
C VAL A 217 -7.57 3.37 -4.57
N PRO A 218 -8.43 2.35 -4.62
CA PRO A 218 -8.57 1.53 -5.82
C PRO A 218 -8.99 2.34 -7.04
N PRO A 219 -8.71 1.85 -8.27
CA PRO A 219 -9.25 2.42 -9.48
C PRO A 219 -10.76 2.60 -9.35
N ARG A 220 -11.28 3.79 -9.67
CA ARG A 220 -12.69 4.13 -9.43
C ARG A 220 -13.60 3.17 -10.21
N GLU A 221 -14.55 2.53 -9.54
CA GLU A 221 -15.62 1.78 -10.21
C GLU A 221 -16.53 2.70 -11.03
N GLY A 222 -17.12 2.15 -12.08
CA GLY A 222 -18.01 2.89 -12.97
C GLY A 222 -17.27 3.55 -14.14
N GLY A 223 -17.92 4.53 -14.76
CA GLY A 223 -17.45 5.16 -15.98
C GLY A 223 -16.17 5.97 -15.80
N TRP A 224 -15.25 5.85 -16.75
CA TRP A 224 -14.01 6.63 -16.87
C TRP A 224 -14.16 7.71 -17.94
N GLU A 225 -13.20 8.60 -18.05
CA GLU A 225 -13.21 9.68 -19.04
C GLU A 225 -12.15 9.48 -20.12
N ASN A 226 -12.43 9.99 -21.32
CA ASN A 226 -11.45 10.05 -22.39
C ASN A 226 -10.54 11.27 -22.19
N VAL A 227 -9.23 11.08 -22.40
CA VAL A 227 -8.23 12.14 -22.20
C VAL A 227 -7.93 12.96 -23.46
N GLU A 228 -8.58 12.67 -24.59
CA GLU A 228 -8.39 13.40 -25.87
C GLU A 228 -8.48 14.94 -25.71
N GLY A 229 -9.33 15.42 -24.80
CA GLY A 229 -9.52 16.85 -24.52
C GLY A 229 -8.38 17.52 -23.75
N TRP A 230 -7.36 16.77 -23.29
CA TRP A 230 -6.24 17.31 -22.53
C TRP A 230 -5.21 18.05 -23.39
N GLY A 231 -5.25 17.88 -24.72
CA GLY A 231 -4.35 18.57 -25.65
C GLY A 231 -2.87 18.23 -25.46
N ASN A 232 -2.55 17.08 -24.86
CA ASN A 232 -1.18 16.63 -24.61
C ASN A 232 -0.79 15.49 -25.57
N PRO A 233 0.34 15.57 -26.29
CA PRO A 233 0.75 14.54 -27.24
C PRO A 233 1.02 13.16 -26.60
N GLY A 234 1.27 13.08 -25.29
CA GLY A 234 1.37 11.83 -24.54
C GLY A 234 0.03 11.29 -24.01
N ALA A 235 -1.08 11.96 -24.33
CA ALA A 235 -2.44 11.60 -23.94
C ALA A 235 -3.37 11.74 -25.16
N PRO A 236 -3.17 10.94 -26.23
CA PRO A 236 -3.95 11.06 -27.46
C PRO A 236 -5.44 10.73 -27.28
N GLY A 237 -5.82 10.10 -26.16
CA GLY A 237 -7.18 9.63 -25.93
C GLY A 237 -7.46 8.28 -26.59
N GLY A 238 -8.39 7.54 -26.01
CA GLY A 238 -8.92 6.30 -26.59
C GLY A 238 -10.09 6.55 -27.53
N LYS A 239 -10.64 5.49 -28.11
CA LYS A 239 -11.88 5.59 -28.91
C LYS A 239 -13.11 5.65 -27.99
N HIS A 240 -14.17 6.31 -28.43
CA HIS A 240 -15.45 6.32 -27.70
C HIS A 240 -16.22 5.00 -27.86
N PRO A 241 -16.97 4.56 -26.85
CA PRO A 241 -17.19 5.23 -25.56
C PRO A 241 -16.03 5.00 -24.57
N ALA A 242 -15.98 5.82 -23.52
CA ALA A 242 -15.04 5.61 -22.43
C ALA A 242 -15.39 4.34 -21.62
N PRO A 243 -14.39 3.67 -21.02
CA PRO A 243 -14.61 2.40 -20.34
C PRO A 243 -15.42 2.53 -19.06
N THR A 244 -15.95 1.40 -18.62
CA THR A 244 -16.46 1.17 -17.27
C THR A 244 -15.55 0.18 -16.55
N LEU A 245 -15.13 0.51 -15.33
CA LEU A 245 -14.31 -0.36 -14.49
C LEU A 245 -15.15 -1.01 -13.38
N TYR A 246 -14.86 -2.27 -13.07
CA TYR A 246 -15.56 -3.05 -12.04
C TYR A 246 -14.56 -3.70 -11.05
N HIS A 247 -14.95 -3.76 -9.78
CA HIS A 247 -14.28 -4.56 -8.75
C HIS A 247 -15.06 -5.87 -8.55
N PRO A 248 -14.56 -6.97 -9.08
CA PRO A 248 -15.19 -8.26 -8.85
C PRO A 248 -15.03 -8.68 -7.37
N PRO A 249 -16.01 -9.38 -6.79
CA PRO A 249 -15.95 -9.78 -5.39
C PRO A 249 -14.75 -10.71 -5.15
N GLU A 250 -14.08 -10.56 -4.01
CA GLU A 250 -12.86 -11.31 -3.62
C GLU A 250 -13.01 -12.85 -3.69
N ASN A 251 -14.24 -13.35 -3.72
CA ASN A 251 -14.60 -14.78 -3.80
C ASN A 251 -15.30 -15.21 -5.10
N ALA A 252 -15.32 -14.38 -6.15
CA ALA A 252 -15.78 -14.85 -7.46
C ALA A 252 -14.80 -15.91 -7.98
N ALA A 253 -15.23 -17.17 -7.93
CA ALA A 253 -14.51 -18.30 -8.49
C ALA A 253 -14.03 -17.93 -9.91
N LYS A 254 -12.73 -18.15 -10.15
CA LYS A 254 -12.15 -18.18 -11.50
C LYS A 254 -13.00 -19.14 -12.34
N THR A 255 -13.94 -18.63 -13.12
CA THR A 255 -14.63 -19.42 -14.12
C THR A 255 -13.59 -19.85 -15.15
N GLN A 256 -13.32 -21.16 -15.20
CA GLN A 256 -12.77 -21.93 -16.34
C GLN A 256 -13.50 -21.46 -17.62
N ASP A 257 -12.94 -21.23 -18.80
CA ASP A 257 -11.72 -21.63 -19.55
C ASP A 257 -11.64 -20.70 -20.81
N PRO A 258 -10.65 -20.77 -21.75
CA PRO A 258 -9.57 -21.74 -21.89
C PRO A 258 -8.16 -21.15 -21.69
N ALA A 259 -7.23 -22.06 -21.39
CA ALA A 259 -5.80 -21.83 -21.15
C ALA A 259 -5.16 -20.72 -22.01
N PRO A 260 -4.55 -19.69 -21.38
CA PRO A 260 -3.57 -18.85 -22.05
C PRO A 260 -2.17 -19.44 -21.86
N THR A 261 -1.40 -19.45 -22.94
CA THR A 261 0.01 -19.83 -23.00
C THR A 261 0.78 -19.21 -21.84
N VAL A 262 1.29 -20.06 -20.95
CA VAL A 262 2.14 -19.68 -19.81
C VAL A 262 3.39 -19.00 -20.36
N TYR A 263 3.48 -17.69 -20.22
CA TYR A 263 4.75 -17.00 -20.38
C TYR A 263 5.65 -17.39 -19.21
N HIS A 264 6.69 -18.16 -19.51
CA HIS A 264 7.80 -18.39 -18.59
C HIS A 264 8.75 -17.18 -18.69
N PRO A 265 8.90 -16.37 -17.63
CA PRO A 265 9.96 -15.37 -17.62
C PRO A 265 11.32 -16.08 -17.64
N PRO A 266 12.32 -15.58 -18.39
CA PRO A 266 13.67 -16.12 -18.34
C PRO A 266 14.21 -15.95 -16.91
N ASP A 267 14.87 -17.01 -16.41
CA ASP A 267 15.36 -17.19 -15.04
C ASP A 267 15.76 -15.87 -14.36
N ALA A 268 14.83 -15.32 -13.59
CA ALA A 268 15.13 -14.28 -12.63
C ALA A 268 15.78 -14.97 -11.44
N THR A 269 17.11 -14.96 -11.42
CA THR A 269 17.88 -15.18 -10.19
C THR A 269 17.21 -14.40 -9.06
N THR A 270 16.72 -15.13 -8.06
CA THR A 270 16.04 -14.62 -6.87
C THR A 270 16.85 -13.50 -6.25
N GLN A 271 16.44 -12.26 -6.52
CA GLN A 271 16.87 -11.08 -5.81
C GLN A 271 15.60 -10.43 -5.27
N THR A 272 15.39 -10.62 -3.98
CA THR A 272 14.27 -10.10 -3.21
C THR A 272 14.28 -8.58 -3.29
N ALA A 273 13.44 -8.00 -4.14
CA ALA A 273 13.25 -6.55 -4.19
C ALA A 273 12.39 -6.12 -2.99
N SER A 274 12.89 -5.18 -2.19
CA SER A 274 12.15 -4.53 -1.11
C SER A 274 11.01 -3.71 -1.69
N ILE A 275 9.79 -3.90 -1.16
CA ILE A 275 8.64 -3.06 -1.51
C ILE A 275 8.68 -1.82 -0.62
N ASP A 276 9.20 -0.72 -1.14
CA ASP A 276 9.36 0.52 -0.36
C ASP A 276 8.03 1.26 -0.25
N PHE A 277 7.24 0.98 0.80
CA PHE A 277 6.15 1.84 1.23
C PHE A 277 6.36 2.29 2.68
N GLN A 278 6.14 3.58 2.94
CA GLN A 278 6.26 4.19 4.26
C GLN A 278 4.90 4.25 4.96
N ILE A 279 4.85 3.81 6.21
CA ILE A 279 3.64 3.78 7.04
C ILE A 279 3.87 4.44 8.39
N GLY A 280 2.84 5.13 8.89
CA GLY A 280 2.68 5.43 10.30
C GLY A 280 2.10 4.22 11.05
N LEU A 281 2.57 4.00 12.28
CA LEU A 281 2.04 2.96 13.17
C LEU A 281 1.21 3.62 14.28
N SER A 282 -0.12 3.53 14.19
CA SER A 282 -1.03 4.14 15.16
C SER A 282 -1.71 3.10 16.05
N ASN A 283 -2.04 3.41 17.30
CA ASN A 283 -2.77 2.48 18.18
C ASN A 283 -4.23 2.91 18.39
N GLN A 284 -5.15 1.93 18.42
CA GLN A 284 -6.59 2.15 18.55
C GLN A 284 -7.18 1.81 19.93
N ALA A 285 -6.36 1.45 20.93
CA ALA A 285 -6.85 1.08 22.25
C ALA A 285 -7.53 2.27 22.94
N ARG A 286 -8.75 2.04 23.42
CA ARG A 286 -9.41 2.93 24.37
C ARG A 286 -8.94 2.57 25.78
N THR A 287 -8.62 3.56 26.59
CA THR A 287 -8.47 3.36 28.03
C THR A 287 -9.80 2.84 28.58
N GLN A 288 -9.83 1.62 29.09
CA GLN A 288 -10.89 1.24 30.03
C GLN A 288 -10.67 2.08 31.28
N GLY A 289 -11.66 2.91 31.61
CA GLY A 289 -11.72 3.65 32.87
C GLY A 289 -12.13 2.76 34.02
#